data_AF-A0A1V9YBQ8-F1
#
_entry.id   AF-A0A1V9YBQ8-F1
#
_cell.length_a   1.000
_cell.length_b   1.000
_cell.length_c   1.000
_cell.angle_alpha   90.00
_cell.angle_beta   90.00
_cell.angle_gamma   90.00
#
_symmetry.space_group_name_H-M   'P 1'
#
loop_
_entity.id
_entity.type
_entity.pdbx_description
1 polymer ?
#
loop_
_entity_poly.entity_id
_entity_poly.type
_entity_poly.pdbx_seq_one_letter_code
_entity_poly.pdbx_strand_id
1 'polypeptide(L)'
;AASYGANRYGGDHKSPSVTLSATPRTPGRPYWRLPRELLDDPAVVAAIQADAADLLRRMTTTPDANCGAMWYGWLKRVKRNLERCHRRLLLHTNATLHALRMQVAHAQLAYEHTGDGHEAIAVAQLALDTATQEHRQFQFDTQFDFHANSIERGTGHFSRRPQGMKVVLDRVNIDGGVATAAPR
;
A
#
# COMPACT_ATOMS: atom_id res chain seq x y z
N ALA A 1 -1.64 -39.08 0.98
CA ALA A 1 -2.50 -40.27 0.95
C ALA A 1 -3.88 -39.85 1.44
N ALA A 2 -4.92 -39.99 0.63
CA ALA A 2 -6.29 -39.64 1.02
C ALA A 2 -6.94 -40.87 1.68
N SER A 3 -7.52 -40.68 2.86
CA SER A 3 -8.36 -41.69 3.53
C SER A 3 -9.80 -41.19 3.54
N TYR A 4 -10.73 -42.06 3.18
CA TYR A 4 -12.15 -41.76 3.08
C TYR A 4 -12.90 -42.46 4.22
N GLY A 5 -13.70 -41.71 4.98
CA GLY A 5 -14.58 -42.26 6.00
C GLY A 5 -15.91 -42.75 5.41
N ALA A 6 -16.49 -43.81 5.99
CA ALA A 6 -17.75 -44.38 5.53
C ALA A 6 -18.95 -43.48 5.89
N ASN A 7 -19.77 -43.15 4.88
CA ASN A 7 -20.97 -42.33 5.04
C ASN A 7 -22.18 -43.22 5.43
N ARG A 8 -22.98 -42.76 6.40
CA ARG A 8 -24.06 -43.53 7.05
C ARG A 8 -25.43 -43.38 6.38
N TYR A 9 -25.57 -42.49 5.41
CA TYR A 9 -26.84 -42.22 4.74
C TYR A 9 -26.69 -42.46 3.23
N GLY A 10 -27.38 -43.50 2.74
CA GLY A 10 -27.23 -44.05 1.39
C GLY A 10 -27.56 -43.05 0.30
N GLY A 11 -26.54 -42.71 -0.49
CA GLY A 11 -26.60 -41.88 -1.69
C GLY A 11 -25.19 -41.51 -2.12
N ASP A 12 -24.87 -41.67 -3.40
CA ASP A 12 -23.56 -41.34 -3.98
C ASP A 12 -23.42 -39.81 -4.12
N HIS A 13 -23.32 -39.14 -2.98
CA HIS A 13 -23.08 -37.70 -2.91
C HIS A 13 -21.69 -37.50 -2.35
N LYS A 14 -20.76 -37.06 -3.21
CA LYS A 14 -19.42 -36.63 -2.80
C LYS A 14 -19.56 -35.39 -1.93
N SER A 15 -19.30 -35.50 -0.63
CA SER A 15 -19.18 -34.35 0.27
C SER A 15 -17.72 -33.88 0.29
N PRO A 16 -17.35 -32.80 -0.42
CA PRO A 16 -16.00 -32.25 -0.32
C PRO A 16 -15.83 -31.58 1.05
N SER A 17 -14.88 -32.06 1.86
CA SER A 17 -14.39 -31.32 3.02
C SER A 17 -13.22 -30.44 2.58
N VAL A 18 -13.33 -29.12 2.76
CA VAL A 18 -12.24 -28.18 2.50
C VAL A 18 -11.61 -27.80 3.83
N THR A 19 -10.36 -28.23 4.03
CA THR A 19 -9.54 -27.76 5.15
C THR A 19 -8.72 -26.57 4.67
N LEU A 20 -9.10 -25.36 5.09
CA LEU A 20 -8.35 -24.14 4.80
C LEU A 20 -7.14 -24.07 5.74
N SER A 21 -5.94 -24.35 5.23
CA SER A 21 -4.70 -24.08 5.94
C SER A 21 -4.22 -22.66 5.59
N ALA A 22 -4.14 -21.79 6.60
CA ALA A 22 -3.52 -20.48 6.46
C ALA A 22 -2.00 -20.66 6.34
N THR A 23 -1.52 -20.94 5.14
CA THR A 23 -0.07 -20.89 4.90
C THR A 23 0.33 -19.41 5.00
N PRO A 24 1.27 -19.02 5.89
CA PRO A 24 1.77 -17.65 5.92
C PRO A 24 2.49 -17.39 4.59
N ARG A 25 1.77 -16.72 3.68
CA ARG A 25 2.35 -16.27 2.42
C ARG A 25 3.30 -15.15 2.79
N THR A 26 4.59 -15.30 2.47
CA THR A 26 5.55 -14.20 2.58
C THR A 26 4.95 -13.01 1.84
N PRO A 27 4.62 -11.90 2.51
CA PRO A 27 4.12 -10.74 1.82
C PRO A 27 5.24 -10.32 0.85
N GLY A 28 4.97 -10.41 -0.46
CA GLY A 28 5.85 -9.83 -1.45
C GLY A 28 6.11 -8.37 -1.06
N ARG A 29 7.34 -7.88 -1.28
CA ARG A 29 7.76 -6.52 -0.88
C ARG A 29 6.62 -5.54 -1.15
N PRO A 30 6.05 -4.89 -0.11
CA PRO A 30 4.99 -3.94 -0.35
C PRO A 30 5.55 -2.84 -1.24
N TYR A 31 4.93 -2.65 -2.40
CA TYR A 31 5.24 -1.53 -3.28
C TYR A 31 4.85 -0.25 -2.55
N TRP A 32 5.79 0.68 -2.39
CA TRP A 32 5.51 1.97 -1.76
C TRP A 32 4.37 2.67 -2.49
N ARG A 33 3.34 3.07 -1.74
CA ARG A 33 2.23 3.88 -2.21
C ARG A 33 2.37 5.27 -1.61
N LEU A 34 2.03 6.28 -2.38
CA LEU A 34 1.98 7.66 -1.90
C LEU A 34 0.93 7.76 -0.79
N PRO A 35 1.32 8.06 0.46
CA PRO A 35 0.39 8.39 1.51
C PRO A 35 -0.34 9.67 1.12
N ARG A 36 -1.67 9.69 1.25
CA ARG A 36 -2.50 10.84 0.83
C ARG A 36 -2.24 12.06 1.70
N GLU A 37 -1.87 11.84 2.94
CA GLU A 37 -1.67 12.84 3.98
C GLU A 37 -0.40 13.66 3.72
N LEU A 38 0.52 13.11 2.93
CA LEU A 38 1.66 13.87 2.42
C LEU A 38 1.21 14.98 1.45
N LEU A 39 0.03 14.85 0.83
CA LEU A 39 -0.58 15.86 -0.03
C LEU A 39 -1.51 16.81 0.73
N ASP A 40 -1.80 16.56 2.01
CA ASP A 40 -2.52 17.51 2.86
C ASP A 40 -1.61 18.67 3.27
N ASP A 41 -0.29 18.47 3.26
CA ASP A 41 0.69 19.54 3.46
C ASP A 41 0.75 20.46 2.22
N PRO A 42 0.29 21.72 2.34
CA PRO A 42 0.27 22.65 1.21
C PRO A 42 1.68 22.97 0.71
N ALA A 43 2.71 22.89 1.57
CA ALA A 43 4.09 23.11 1.17
C ALA A 43 4.60 21.99 0.23
N VAL A 44 4.20 20.74 0.49
CA VAL A 44 4.54 19.61 -0.39
C VAL A 44 3.85 19.76 -1.74
N VAL A 45 2.56 20.11 -1.75
CA VAL A 45 1.81 20.33 -2.99
C VAL A 45 2.40 21.47 -3.81
N ALA A 46 2.69 22.60 -3.17
CA ALA A 46 3.31 23.76 -3.83
C ALA A 46 4.68 23.40 -4.41
N ALA A 47 5.50 22.63 -3.70
CA ALA A 47 6.80 22.18 -4.20
C ALA A 47 6.68 21.27 -5.43
N ILE A 48 5.72 20.32 -5.44
CA ILE A 48 5.47 19.46 -6.61
C ILE A 48 5.01 20.30 -7.81
N GLN A 49 4.12 21.27 -7.59
CA GLN A 49 3.62 22.16 -8.64
C GLN A 49 4.74 23.02 -9.22
N ALA A 50 5.60 23.59 -8.38
CA ALA A 50 6.76 24.37 -8.81
C ALA A 50 7.73 23.51 -9.64
N ASP A 51 8.06 22.29 -9.18
CA ASP A 51 8.91 21.36 -9.92
C ASP A 51 8.29 20.94 -11.27
N ALA A 52 6.97 20.75 -11.31
CA ALA A 52 6.25 20.42 -12.54
C ALA A 52 6.25 21.60 -13.53
N ALA A 53 6.06 22.83 -13.05
CA ALA A 53 6.13 24.04 -13.85
C ALA A 53 7.54 24.24 -14.43
N ASP A 54 8.59 24.01 -13.63
CA ASP A 54 9.97 24.06 -14.12
C ASP A 54 10.24 23.00 -15.20
N LEU A 55 9.75 21.77 -15.00
CA LEU A 55 9.86 20.72 -16.00
C LEU A 55 9.18 21.13 -17.31
N LEU A 56 7.94 21.61 -17.23
CA LEU A 56 7.16 22.03 -18.41
C LEU A 56 7.90 23.12 -19.17
N ARG A 57 8.38 24.15 -18.46
CA ARG A 57 9.20 25.22 -19.02
C ARG A 57 10.39 24.65 -19.79
N ARG A 58 11.16 23.76 -19.17
CA ARG A 58 12.35 23.14 -19.79
C ARG A 58 12.00 22.29 -21.02
N MET A 59 10.86 21.60 -21.00
CA MET A 59 10.39 20.82 -22.16
C MET A 59 9.99 21.73 -23.32
N THR A 60 9.37 22.88 -23.04
CA THR A 60 8.96 23.84 -24.08
C THR A 60 10.10 24.67 -24.66
N THR A 61 11.15 24.95 -23.88
CA THR A 61 12.29 25.78 -24.33
C THR A 61 13.35 25.02 -25.11
N THR A 62 13.31 23.69 -25.10
CA THR A 62 14.36 22.85 -25.71
C THR A 62 13.77 22.02 -26.86
N PRO A 63 13.80 22.53 -28.10
CA PRO A 63 13.08 21.94 -29.24
C PRO A 63 13.51 20.50 -29.59
N ASP A 64 14.77 20.12 -29.31
CA ASP A 64 15.29 18.77 -29.58
C ASP A 64 15.35 17.86 -28.33
N ALA A 65 14.73 18.26 -27.22
CA ALA A 65 14.80 17.48 -26.00
C ALA A 65 13.91 16.22 -26.06
N ASN A 66 14.44 15.10 -25.56
CA ASN A 66 13.65 13.92 -25.31
C ASN A 66 12.70 14.14 -24.12
N CYS A 67 11.53 14.67 -24.43
CA CYS A 67 10.45 14.98 -23.50
C CYS A 67 10.04 13.78 -22.64
N GLY A 68 9.98 12.58 -23.23
CA GLY A 68 9.64 11.34 -22.51
C GLY A 68 10.68 10.99 -21.44
N ALA A 69 11.97 11.12 -21.76
CA ALA A 69 13.05 10.89 -20.82
C ALA A 69 13.06 11.92 -19.69
N MET A 70 12.78 13.20 -19.99
CA MET A 70 12.67 14.27 -19.00
C MET A 70 11.52 14.02 -18.02
N TRP A 71 10.33 13.71 -18.55
CA TRP A 71 9.15 13.37 -17.75
C TRP A 71 9.41 12.18 -16.84
N TYR A 72 9.93 11.08 -17.39
CA TYR A 72 10.20 9.88 -16.62
C TYR A 72 11.28 10.09 -15.56
N GLY A 73 12.32 10.88 -15.87
CA GLY A 73 13.35 11.28 -14.92
C GLY A 73 12.79 12.12 -13.77
N TRP A 74 11.89 13.07 -14.07
CA TRP A 74 11.19 13.86 -13.08
C TRP A 74 10.30 12.98 -12.18
N LEU A 75 9.50 12.09 -12.76
CA LEU A 75 8.63 11.17 -12.01
C LEU A 75 9.43 10.36 -10.98
N LYS A 76 10.61 9.83 -11.39
CA LYS A 76 11.51 9.11 -10.48
C LYS A 76 12.04 9.98 -9.34
N ARG A 77 12.42 11.23 -9.63
CA ARG A 77 12.93 12.17 -8.61
C ARG A 77 11.85 12.55 -7.61
N VAL A 78 10.68 12.94 -8.09
CA VAL A 78 9.54 13.32 -7.23
C VAL A 78 9.14 12.14 -6.36
N LYS A 79 8.99 10.93 -6.93
CA LYS A 79 8.71 9.72 -6.13
C LYS A 79 9.73 9.52 -5.02
N ARG A 80 11.04 9.61 -5.32
CA ARG A 80 12.11 9.44 -4.32
C ARG A 80 12.07 10.52 -3.24
N ASN A 81 11.73 11.75 -3.59
CA ASN A 81 11.58 12.84 -2.64
C ASN A 81 10.39 12.60 -1.71
N LEU A 82 9.25 12.17 -2.24
CA LEU A 82 8.05 11.83 -1.45
C LEU A 82 8.31 10.65 -0.51
N GLU A 83 8.98 9.59 -0.99
CA GLU A 83 9.44 8.48 -0.14
C GLU A 83 10.33 8.95 1.01
N ARG A 84 11.22 9.92 0.74
CA ARG A 84 12.11 10.50 1.76
C ARG A 84 11.32 11.34 2.77
N CYS A 85 10.40 12.19 2.31
CA CYS A 85 9.56 13.00 3.19
C CYS A 85 8.70 12.11 4.09
N HIS A 86 8.06 11.09 3.52
CA HIS A 86 7.29 10.12 4.30
C HIS A 86 8.14 9.40 5.35
N ARG A 87 9.36 8.95 4.99
CA ARG A 87 10.27 8.35 5.96
C ARG A 87 10.65 9.31 7.09
N ARG A 88 10.91 10.58 6.77
CA ARG A 88 11.21 11.61 7.78
C ARG A 88 10.02 11.85 8.70
N LEU A 89 8.81 11.89 8.16
CA LEU A 89 7.59 12.00 8.95
C LEU A 89 7.49 10.84 9.95
N LEU A 90 7.62 9.60 9.49
CA LEU A 90 7.59 8.41 10.37
C LEU A 90 8.67 8.47 11.46
N LEU A 91 9.90 8.87 11.10
CA LEU A 91 10.98 9.02 12.07
C LEU A 91 10.67 10.12 13.10
N HIS A 92 10.13 11.25 12.65
CA HIS A 92 9.72 12.35 13.53
C HIS A 92 8.63 11.90 14.50
N THR A 93 7.55 11.27 14.00
CA THR A 93 6.47 10.75 14.84
C THR A 93 6.99 9.77 15.90
N ASN A 94 7.88 8.85 15.52
CA ASN A 94 8.50 7.92 16.45
C ASN A 94 9.37 8.64 17.50
N ALA A 95 10.14 9.65 17.10
CA ALA A 95 10.94 10.46 18.00
C ALA A 95 10.06 11.25 18.99
N THR A 96 8.95 11.83 18.52
CA THR A 96 7.96 12.52 19.37
C THR A 96 7.37 11.58 20.41
N LEU A 97 6.91 10.39 20.00
CA LEU A 97 6.38 9.39 20.94
C LEU A 97 7.44 8.94 21.96
N HIS A 98 8.69 8.78 21.51
CA HIS A 98 9.79 8.44 22.42
C HIS A 98 10.06 9.57 23.43
N ALA A 99 10.11 10.82 22.98
CA ALA A 99 10.29 11.97 23.86
C ALA A 99 9.18 12.07 24.91
N LEU A 100 7.92 11.87 24.52
CA LEU A 100 6.78 11.85 25.45
C LEU A 100 6.91 10.72 26.49
N ARG A 101 7.37 9.52 26.09
CA ARG A 101 7.66 8.43 27.04
C ARG A 101 8.77 8.80 28.03
N MET A 102 9.82 9.46 27.56
CA MET A 102 10.90 9.93 28.43
C MET A 102 10.42 11.01 29.41
N GLN A 103 9.51 11.89 28.98
CA GLN A 103 8.89 12.89 29.86
C GLN A 103 8.05 12.25 30.98
N VAL A 104 7.28 11.20 30.66
CA VAL A 104 6.54 10.42 31.68
C VAL A 104 7.51 9.80 32.69
N ALA A 105 8.55 9.12 32.22
CA ALA A 105 9.55 8.51 33.10
C ALA A 105 10.26 9.54 33.98
N HIS A 106 10.59 10.71 33.42
CA HIS A 106 11.19 11.81 34.19
C HIS A 106 10.24 12.36 35.26
N ALA A 107 8.95 12.54 34.95
CA ALA A 107 7.95 12.98 35.92
C ALA A 107 7.75 11.96 37.05
N GLN A 108 7.78 10.67 36.74
CA GLN A 108 7.72 9.58 37.72
C GLN A 108 8.91 9.60 38.67
N LEU A 109 10.13 9.69 38.14
CA LEU A 109 11.35 9.79 38.95
C LEU A 109 11.36 11.04 39.83
N ALA A 110 10.92 12.19 39.30
CA ALA A 110 10.82 13.42 40.09
C ALA A 110 9.87 13.23 41.28
N TYR A 111 8.68 12.65 41.05
CA TYR A 111 7.72 12.34 42.11
C TYR A 111 8.29 11.35 43.15
N GLU A 112 9.03 10.33 42.74
CA GLU A 112 9.68 9.38 43.67
C GLU A 112 10.72 10.08 44.57
N HIS A 113 11.41 11.10 44.05
CA HIS A 113 12.45 11.81 44.79
C HIS A 113 11.92 12.96 45.66
N THR A 114 10.94 13.73 45.18
CA THR A 114 10.42 14.91 45.89
C THR A 114 9.09 14.67 46.59
N GLY A 115 8.35 13.60 46.26
CA GLY A 115 7.00 13.33 46.78
C GLY A 115 5.91 14.24 46.21
N ASP A 116 6.30 15.37 45.62
CA ASP A 116 5.43 16.33 44.95
C ASP A 116 5.44 16.13 43.43
N GLY A 117 4.32 16.42 42.75
CA GLY A 117 4.24 16.39 41.27
C GLY A 117 3.36 15.29 40.65
N HIS A 118 2.42 14.71 41.41
CA HIS A 118 1.45 13.75 40.87
C HIS A 118 0.66 14.29 39.65
N GLU A 119 0.31 15.58 39.66
CA GLU A 119 -0.34 16.25 38.52
C GLU A 119 0.55 16.28 37.27
N ALA A 120 1.87 16.43 37.44
CA ALA A 120 2.81 16.44 36.33
C ALA A 120 2.91 15.07 35.64
N ILE A 121 2.82 13.98 36.41
CA ILE A 121 2.71 12.62 35.86
C ILE A 121 1.42 12.49 35.05
N ALA A 122 0.29 12.92 35.60
CA ALA A 122 -1.01 12.84 34.93
C ALA A 122 -1.02 13.63 33.60
N VAL A 123 -0.44 14.84 33.58
CA VAL A 123 -0.31 15.66 32.37
C VAL A 123 0.59 15.00 31.33
N ALA A 124 1.77 14.49 31.73
CA ALA A 124 2.68 13.81 30.81
C ALA A 124 2.07 12.54 30.23
N GLN A 125 1.35 11.77 31.05
CA GLN A 125 0.66 10.55 30.64
C GLN A 125 -0.47 10.87 29.65
N LEU A 126 -1.28 11.89 29.92
CA LEU A 126 -2.33 12.35 29.02
C LEU A 126 -1.77 12.77 27.66
N ALA A 127 -0.65 13.48 27.64
CA ALA A 127 0.01 13.89 26.39
C ALA A 127 0.49 12.67 25.57
N LEU A 128 1.09 11.67 26.24
CA LEU A 128 1.50 10.43 25.60
C LEU A 128 0.31 9.63 25.05
N ASP A 129 -0.76 9.52 25.84
CA ASP A 129 -1.96 8.76 25.46
C ASP A 129 -2.67 9.40 24.28
N THR A 130 -2.80 10.73 24.28
CA THR A 130 -3.38 11.52 23.18
C THR A 130 -2.58 11.29 21.89
N ALA A 131 -1.26 11.48 21.93
CA ALA A 131 -0.40 11.27 20.76
C ALA A 131 -0.41 9.81 20.26
N THR A 132 -0.50 8.85 21.18
CA THR A 132 -0.60 7.43 20.84
C THR A 132 -1.95 7.10 20.18
N GLN A 133 -3.04 7.67 20.68
CA GLN A 133 -4.38 7.49 20.13
C GLN A 133 -4.48 8.07 18.72
N GLU A 134 -3.99 9.30 18.51
CA GLU A 134 -3.92 9.92 17.18
C GLU A 134 -3.12 9.06 16.20
N HIS A 135 -1.95 8.56 16.63
CA HIS A 135 -1.13 7.70 15.78
C HIS A 135 -1.82 6.36 15.45
N ARG A 136 -2.52 5.76 16.41
CA ARG A 136 -3.29 4.53 16.18
C ARG A 136 -4.45 4.77 15.22
N GLN A 137 -5.18 5.86 15.38
CA GLN A 137 -6.29 6.21 14.50
C GLN A 137 -5.80 6.34 13.06
N PHE A 138 -4.71 7.08 12.85
CA PHE A 138 -4.06 7.20 11.55
C PHE A 138 -3.68 5.83 10.94
N GLN A 139 -3.14 4.91 11.75
CA GLN A 139 -2.81 3.57 11.27
C GLN A 139 -4.05 2.75 10.89
N PHE A 140 -5.13 2.86 11.66
CA PHE A 140 -6.39 2.20 11.35
C PHE A 140 -7.01 2.75 10.06
N ASP A 141 -7.01 4.07 9.88
CA ASP A 141 -7.51 4.70 8.65
C ASP A 141 -6.70 4.24 7.44
N THR A 142 -5.37 4.17 7.57
CA THR A 142 -4.48 3.62 6.52
C THR A 142 -4.81 2.16 6.20
N GLN A 143 -5.08 1.33 7.22
CA GLN A 143 -5.42 -0.09 7.04
C GLN A 143 -6.80 -0.26 6.43
N PHE A 144 -7.76 0.58 6.82
CA PHE A 144 -9.10 0.62 6.25
C PHE A 144 -9.05 1.03 4.78
N ASP A 145 -8.33 2.09 4.44
CA ASP A 145 -8.09 2.51 3.05
C ASP A 145 -7.42 1.40 2.24
N PHE A 146 -6.49 0.65 2.83
CA PHE A 146 -5.95 -0.54 2.19
C PHE A 146 -7.02 -1.60 1.94
N HIS A 147 -7.87 -1.90 2.94
CA HIS A 147 -8.94 -2.89 2.83
C HIS A 147 -9.95 -2.49 1.73
N ALA A 148 -10.46 -1.25 1.79
CA ALA A 148 -11.40 -0.70 0.82
C ALA A 148 -10.84 -0.71 -0.61
N ASN A 149 -9.61 -0.22 -0.81
CA ASN A 149 -9.03 -0.08 -2.16
C ASN A 149 -8.36 -1.36 -2.69
N SER A 150 -8.11 -2.38 -1.84
CA SER A 150 -7.39 -3.59 -2.24
C SER A 150 -8.25 -4.85 -2.27
N ILE A 151 -9.40 -4.88 -1.61
CA ILE A 151 -10.27 -6.06 -1.57
C ILE A 151 -11.32 -6.03 -2.68
N GLU A 152 -11.66 -4.85 -3.19
CA GLU A 152 -12.43 -4.72 -4.42
C GLU A 152 -11.67 -5.17 -5.68
N ARG A 153 -10.33 -5.32 -5.58
CA ARG A 153 -9.60 -6.10 -6.58
C ARG A 153 -9.86 -7.57 -6.29
N GLY A 154 -10.86 -8.12 -6.97
CA GLY A 154 -11.08 -9.57 -7.05
C GLY A 154 -9.73 -10.25 -7.22
N THR A 155 -9.26 -10.92 -6.18
CA THR A 155 -7.98 -11.60 -6.25
C THR A 155 -8.06 -12.54 -7.44
N GLY A 156 -7.03 -12.59 -8.29
CA GLY A 156 -7.00 -13.51 -9.44
C GLY A 156 -7.16 -15.00 -9.04
N HIS A 157 -7.31 -15.29 -7.75
CA HIS A 157 -7.73 -16.56 -7.20
C HIS A 157 -9.23 -16.85 -7.44
N PHE A 158 -10.11 -15.85 -7.25
CA PHE A 158 -11.55 -15.96 -7.50
C PHE A 158 -11.93 -15.52 -8.92
N SER A 159 -11.29 -14.47 -9.43
CA SER A 159 -11.52 -13.94 -10.79
C SER A 159 -10.36 -14.30 -11.71
N ARG A 160 -10.07 -15.60 -11.85
CA ARG A 160 -9.13 -16.05 -12.88
C ARG A 160 -9.66 -15.60 -14.23
N ARG A 161 -8.88 -14.82 -14.99
CA ARG A 161 -9.11 -14.74 -16.44
C ARG A 161 -9.06 -16.18 -16.97
N PRO A 162 -10.03 -16.63 -17.79
CA PRO A 162 -9.89 -17.91 -18.46
C PRO A 162 -8.52 -17.94 -19.13
N GLN A 163 -7.77 -19.03 -18.97
CA GLN A 163 -6.46 -19.18 -19.61
C GLN A 163 -6.65 -18.82 -21.09
N GLY A 164 -5.89 -17.83 -21.57
CA GLY A 164 -5.96 -17.39 -22.95
C GLY A 164 -5.61 -18.56 -23.86
N MET A 165 -6.62 -19.25 -24.36
CA MET A 165 -6.44 -20.32 -25.34
C MET A 165 -6.11 -19.62 -26.65
N LYS A 166 -4.86 -19.73 -27.11
CA LYS A 166 -4.50 -19.30 -28.47
C LYS A 166 -5.12 -20.31 -29.42
N VAL A 167 -6.32 -20.02 -29.90
CA VAL A 167 -6.93 -20.76 -31.02
C VAL A 167 -6.27 -20.27 -32.29
N VAL A 168 -5.60 -21.17 -33.01
CA VAL A 168 -5.11 -20.88 -34.36
C VAL A 168 -6.35 -20.84 -35.26
N LEU A 169 -6.56 -19.71 -35.94
CA LEU A 169 -7.62 -19.56 -36.92
C LEU A 169 -7.12 -20.17 -38.25
N ASP A 170 -7.48 -21.41 -38.53
CA ASP A 170 -7.05 -22.11 -39.76
C ASP A 170 -7.75 -21.59 -41.02
N ARG A 171 -8.94 -21.00 -40.87
CA ARG A 171 -9.76 -20.50 -41.98
C ARG A 171 -10.49 -19.22 -41.59
N VAL A 172 -10.34 -18.19 -42.41
CA VAL A 172 -11.15 -16.96 -42.32
C VAL A 172 -11.90 -16.84 -43.64
N ASN A 173 -13.23 -16.74 -43.55
CA ASN A 173 -14.09 -16.54 -44.71
C ASN A 173 -14.34 -15.03 -44.85
N ILE A 174 -13.80 -14.43 -45.91
CA ILE A 174 -14.03 -13.02 -46.25
C ILE A 174 -14.77 -13.04 -47.58
N ASP A 175 -15.98 -12.49 -47.60
CA ASP A 175 -16.80 -12.30 -48.80
C ASP A 175 -16.97 -13.55 -49.71
N GLY A 176 -17.17 -14.72 -49.08
CA GLY A 176 -17.46 -15.97 -49.79
C GLY A 176 -16.24 -16.71 -50.36
N GLY A 177 -15.03 -16.19 -50.16
CA GLY A 177 -13.77 -16.90 -50.47
C GLY A 177 -13.11 -17.47 -49.21
N VAL A 178 -12.80 -18.76 -49.21
CA VAL A 178 -12.07 -19.42 -48.12
C VAL A 178 -10.56 -19.25 -48.32
N ALA A 179 -9.90 -18.50 -47.43
CA ALA A 179 -8.44 -18.45 -47.36
C ALA A 179 -7.93 -19.42 -46.28
N THR A 180 -7.07 -20.37 -46.67
CA THR A 180 -6.36 -21.29 -45.76
C THR A 180 -4.91 -20.87 -45.63
N ALA A 181 -4.39 -20.84 -44.40
CA ALA A 181 -2.96 -20.66 -44.15
C ALA A 181 -2.18 -21.90 -44.62
N ALA A 182 -1.14 -21.71 -45.43
CA ALA A 182 -0.31 -22.81 -45.94
C ALA A 182 0.50 -23.46 -44.80
N PRO A 183 0.68 -24.80 -44.82
CA PRO A 183 1.51 -25.48 -43.84
C PRO A 183 3.00 -25.12 -44.06
N ARG A 184 3.74 -24.99 -42.94
CA ARG A 184 5.20 -24.83 -42.96
C ARG A 184 5.91 -26.10 -43.39
#